data_AF-A0A2M8PX51-F1
#
_entry.id   AF-A0A2M8PX51-F1
#
_cell.length_a   1.000
_cell.length_b   1.000
_cell.length_c   1.000
_cell.angle_alpha   90.00
_cell.angle_beta   90.00
_cell.angle_gamma   90.00
#
_symmetry.space_group_name_H-M   'P 1'
#
loop_
_entity.id
_entity.type
_entity.pdbx_description
1 polymer ?
#
loop_
_entity_poly.entity_id
_entity_poly.type
_entity_poly.pdbx_seq_one_letter_code
_entity_poly.pdbx_strand_id
1 'polypeptide(L)'
;IEPISVVSRQIYLQQAQKIINAHTFSGIGIGNFPYASQRLLQQRPDLRIRGDNVHRVYYLAVAEIGLVGSGLFAITALVVIGFLLRNYRHMPLSAWGILVGIVAWLAIGWFEFFWWALMPYQILFWGCIAALMYDVLPNTEDDPLATSS
;
A
#
# COMPACT_ATOMS: atom_id res chain seq x y z
N ILE A 1 -21.35 19.96 -11.24
CA ILE A 1 -20.93 19.05 -10.13
C ILE A 1 -19.44 18.69 -10.24
N GLU A 2 -18.85 18.65 -11.44
CA GLU A 2 -17.41 18.38 -11.67
C GLU A 2 -16.36 19.33 -11.08
N PRO A 3 -16.52 20.67 -11.00
CA PRO A 3 -15.40 21.53 -10.54
C PRO A 3 -15.07 21.32 -9.06
N ILE A 4 -16.02 20.84 -8.25
CA ILE A 4 -15.83 20.63 -6.81
C ILE A 4 -14.91 19.43 -6.56
N SER A 5 -14.92 18.39 -7.41
CA SER A 5 -14.10 17.19 -7.18
C SER A 5 -12.60 17.44 -7.42
N VAL A 6 -12.27 18.22 -8.45
CA VAL A 6 -10.89 18.59 -8.77
C VAL A 6 -10.30 19.49 -7.67
N VAL A 7 -11.05 20.51 -7.25
CA VAL A 7 -10.64 21.41 -6.17
C VAL A 7 -10.45 20.66 -4.86
N SER A 8 -11.37 19.75 -4.51
CA SER A 8 -11.26 18.94 -3.29
C SER A 8 -10.01 18.05 -3.29
N ARG A 9 -9.70 17.40 -4.41
CA ARG A 9 -8.46 16.60 -4.56
C ARG A 9 -7.20 17.43 -4.31
N GLN A 10 -7.16 18.66 -4.81
CA GLN A 10 -6.02 19.54 -4.60
C GLN A 10 -5.90 19.97 -3.13
N ILE A 11 -7.02 20.23 -2.46
CA ILE A 11 -7.05 20.56 -1.03
C ILE A 11 -6.52 19.38 -0.19
N TYR A 12 -6.97 18.15 -0.45
CA TYR A 12 -6.49 16.97 0.29
C TYR A 12 -5.01 16.67 0.01
N LEU A 13 -4.51 16.93 -1.19
CA LEU A 13 -3.08 16.82 -1.49
C LEU A 13 -2.25 17.83 -0.69
N GLN A 14 -2.71 19.08 -0.60
CA GLN A 14 -2.04 20.09 0.22
C GLN A 14 -2.07 19.73 1.71
N GLN A 15 -3.17 19.17 2.19
CA GLN A 15 -3.28 18.68 3.57
C GLN A 15 -2.37 17.49 3.83
N ALA A 16 -2.31 16.52 2.92
CA ALA A 16 -1.37 15.41 2.99
C ALA A 16 0.07 15.92 3.10
N GLN A 17 0.46 16.88 2.25
CA GLN A 17 1.80 17.47 2.32
C GLN A 17 2.07 18.13 3.68
N LYS A 18 1.11 18.88 4.23
CA LYS A 18 1.24 19.49 5.55
C LYS A 18 1.42 18.43 6.65
N ILE A 19 0.65 17.35 6.60
CA ILE A 19 0.73 16.24 7.54
C ILE A 19 2.09 15.53 7.43
N ILE A 20 2.54 15.23 6.21
CA ILE A 20 3.85 14.59 5.96
C ILE A 20 4.99 15.47 6.50
N ASN A 21 4.92 16.79 6.30
CA ASN A 21 5.94 17.70 6.82
C ASN A 21 5.91 17.80 8.35
N ALA A 22 4.74 17.69 8.98
CA ALA A 22 4.59 17.74 10.44
C ALA A 22 4.97 16.42 11.14
N HIS A 23 4.77 15.28 10.47
CA HIS A 23 4.93 13.94 11.02
C HIS A 23 5.83 13.06 10.14
N THR A 24 6.95 13.61 9.67
CA THR A 24 7.77 12.98 8.62
C THR A 24 8.24 11.57 8.95
N PHE A 25 8.64 11.31 10.20
CA PHE A 25 9.22 10.01 10.57
C PHE A 25 8.16 8.97 10.95
N SER A 26 7.23 9.31 11.83
CA SER A 26 6.26 8.37 12.41
C SER A 26 4.92 8.30 11.68
N GLY A 27 4.58 9.32 10.89
CA GLY A 27 3.22 9.52 10.41
C GLY A 27 2.25 9.83 11.56
N ILE A 28 0.95 9.82 11.24
CA ILE A 28 -0.16 10.11 12.17
C ILE A 28 -0.91 8.86 12.66
N GLY A 29 -0.50 7.66 12.23
CA GLY A 29 -1.18 6.40 12.49
C GLY A 29 -2.18 6.01 11.39
N ILE A 30 -2.33 4.70 11.19
CA ILE A 30 -3.19 4.15 10.14
C ILE A 30 -4.67 4.48 10.38
N GLY A 31 -5.37 4.91 9.33
CA GLY A 31 -6.78 5.31 9.42
C GLY A 31 -7.03 6.68 10.06
N ASN A 32 -5.99 7.43 10.45
CA ASN A 32 -6.15 8.75 11.09
C ASN A 32 -6.22 9.92 10.11
N PHE A 33 -5.95 9.70 8.82
CA PHE A 33 -5.91 10.79 7.85
C PHE A 33 -7.21 11.61 7.76
N PRO A 34 -8.42 11.03 7.70
CA PRO A 34 -9.66 11.83 7.63
C PRO A 34 -9.85 12.74 8.84
N TYR A 35 -9.45 12.27 10.05
CA TYR A 35 -9.53 13.08 11.27
C TYR A 35 -8.52 14.23 11.26
N ALA A 36 -7.28 13.97 10.82
CA ALA A 36 -6.26 15.00 10.68
C ALA A 36 -6.64 16.05 9.61
N SER A 37 -7.17 15.60 8.48
CA SER A 37 -7.74 16.44 7.41
C SER A 37 -8.88 17.32 7.93
N GLN A 38 -9.82 16.75 8.69
CA GLN A 38 -10.93 17.50 9.30
C GLN A 38 -10.44 18.63 10.22
N ARG A 39 -9.40 18.40 11.03
CA ARG A 39 -8.82 19.45 11.90
C ARG A 39 -8.20 20.58 11.09
N LEU A 40 -7.55 20.28 9.97
CA LEU A 40 -7.00 21.29 9.06
C LEU A 40 -8.11 22.07 8.33
N LEU A 41 -9.24 21.43 8.00
CA LEU A 41 -10.41 22.09 7.41
C LEU A 41 -11.11 23.02 8.38
N GLN A 42 -11.15 22.71 9.68
CA GLN A 42 -11.72 23.59 10.70
C GLN A 42 -11.00 24.96 10.79
N GLN A 43 -9.75 25.05 10.34
CA GLN A 43 -9.00 26.30 10.24
C GLN A 43 -9.38 27.13 9.00
N ARG A 44 -10.20 26.59 8.11
CA ARG A 44 -10.65 27.16 6.83
C ARG A 44 -12.18 27.07 6.73
N PRO A 45 -12.93 27.84 7.55
CA PRO A 45 -14.39 27.75 7.62
C PRO A 45 -15.08 28.19 6.32
N ASP A 46 -14.36 28.84 5.41
CA ASP A 46 -14.79 29.16 4.05
C ASP A 46 -15.03 27.91 3.19
N LEU A 47 -14.34 26.80 3.50
CA LEU A 47 -14.46 25.54 2.78
C LEU A 47 -15.58 24.67 3.39
N ARG A 48 -16.71 24.57 2.69
CA ARG A 48 -17.84 23.68 3.08
C ARG A 48 -17.61 22.22 2.68
N ILE A 49 -16.45 21.66 3.00
CA ILE A 49 -16.08 20.25 2.73
C ILE A 49 -15.80 19.50 4.03
N ARG A 50 -15.99 18.17 4.01
CA ARG A 50 -15.71 17.27 5.15
C ARG A 50 -14.35 16.64 4.98
N GLY A 51 -13.70 16.25 6.07
CA GLY A 51 -12.44 15.50 6.03
C GLY A 51 -12.62 14.17 5.31
N ASP A 52 -11.75 13.93 4.34
CA ASP A 52 -11.70 12.71 3.55
C ASP A 52 -10.23 12.33 3.29
N ASN A 53 -10.02 11.15 2.74
CA ASN A 53 -8.71 10.65 2.33
C ASN A 53 -8.20 11.35 1.07
N VAL A 54 -6.87 11.43 0.96
CA VAL A 54 -6.23 11.80 -0.30
C VAL A 54 -6.38 10.65 -1.30
N HIS A 55 -6.92 10.93 -2.49
CA HIS A 55 -7.08 9.95 -3.59
C HIS A 55 -5.75 9.60 -4.29
N ARG A 56 -4.66 9.52 -3.53
CA ARG A 56 -3.35 9.04 -3.99
C ARG A 56 -2.79 8.17 -2.89
N VAL A 57 -2.86 6.86 -3.06
CA VAL A 57 -2.60 5.91 -1.96
C VAL A 57 -1.22 6.08 -1.36
N TYR A 58 -0.22 6.38 -2.17
CA TYR A 58 1.17 6.52 -1.72
C TYR A 58 1.35 7.77 -0.85
N TYR A 59 0.64 8.85 -1.15
CA TYR A 59 0.61 10.04 -0.29
C TYR A 59 -0.10 9.74 1.02
N LEU A 60 -1.21 9.01 0.97
CA LEU A 60 -1.94 8.57 2.15
C LEU A 60 -1.06 7.71 3.05
N ALA A 61 -0.42 6.69 2.48
CA ALA A 61 0.49 5.79 3.17
C ALA A 61 1.60 6.56 3.88
N VAL A 62 2.34 7.41 3.15
CA VAL A 62 3.43 8.20 3.74
C VAL A 62 2.92 9.12 4.86
N ALA A 63 1.74 9.73 4.71
CA ALA A 63 1.15 10.56 5.76
C ALA A 63 0.80 9.75 7.02
N GLU A 64 0.30 8.53 6.88
CA GLU A 64 -0.16 7.69 7.98
C GLU A 64 0.97 6.94 8.71
N ILE A 65 1.91 6.35 7.97
CA ILE A 65 2.98 5.52 8.57
C ILE A 65 4.37 6.18 8.57
N GLY A 66 4.48 7.37 7.96
CA GLY A 66 5.72 8.13 7.92
C GLY A 66 6.82 7.47 7.09
N LEU A 67 8.02 8.04 7.18
CA LEU A 67 9.21 7.54 6.51
C LEU A 67 9.66 6.18 7.05
N VAL A 68 9.49 5.92 8.35
CA VAL A 68 9.86 4.63 8.96
C VAL A 68 9.01 3.51 8.37
N GLY A 69 7.68 3.66 8.40
CA GLY A 69 6.79 2.65 7.85
C GLY A 69 6.98 2.50 6.33
N SER A 70 7.14 3.61 5.60
CA SER A 70 7.41 3.58 4.16
C SER A 70 8.72 2.85 3.84
N GLY A 71 9.76 3.05 4.66
CA GLY A 71 11.04 2.36 4.55
C GLY A 71 10.91 0.85 4.77
N LEU A 72 10.18 0.42 5.80
CA LEU A 72 9.89 -0.99 6.04
C LEU A 72 9.11 -1.61 4.88
N PHE A 73 8.10 -0.92 4.36
CA PHE A 73 7.35 -1.38 3.19
C PHE A 73 8.25 -1.54 1.96
N ALA A 74 9.14 -0.56 1.69
CA ALA A 74 10.10 -0.63 0.60
C ALA A 74 11.09 -1.78 0.76
N ILE A 75 11.62 -2.00 1.97
CA ILE A 75 12.51 -3.13 2.27
C ILE A 75 11.79 -4.46 2.00
N THR A 76 10.56 -4.62 2.48
CA THR A 76 9.76 -5.82 2.23
C THR A 76 9.55 -6.05 0.74
N ALA A 77 9.20 -5.00 -0.02
CA ALA A 77 9.06 -5.10 -1.47
C ALA A 77 10.37 -5.53 -2.15
N LEU A 78 11.52 -4.98 -1.75
CA LEU A 78 12.82 -5.36 -2.29
C LEU A 78 13.19 -6.80 -1.95
N VAL A 79 12.91 -7.27 -0.73
CA VAL A 79 13.12 -8.66 -0.32
C VAL A 79 12.27 -9.61 -1.15
N VAL A 80 10.98 -9.31 -1.32
CA VAL A 80 10.07 -10.10 -2.16
C VAL A 80 10.59 -10.12 -3.60
N ILE A 81 10.88 -8.96 -4.21
CA ILE A 81 11.41 -8.89 -5.58
C ILE A 81 12.71 -9.71 -5.72
N GLY A 82 13.65 -9.56 -4.79
CA GLY A 82 14.90 -10.31 -4.81
C GLY A 82 14.69 -11.82 -4.71
N PHE A 83 13.73 -12.26 -3.89
CA PHE A 83 13.33 -13.66 -3.79
C PHE A 83 12.70 -14.17 -5.09
N LEU A 84 11.78 -13.42 -5.70
CA LEU A 84 11.13 -13.79 -6.96
C LEU A 84 12.13 -13.86 -8.12
N LEU A 85 13.05 -12.88 -8.22
CA LEU A 85 14.07 -12.85 -9.26
C LEU A 85 15.07 -14.01 -9.16
N ARG A 86 15.33 -14.54 -7.95
CA ARG A 86 16.17 -15.72 -7.77
C ARG A 86 15.48 -17.01 -8.19
N ASN A 87 14.15 -17.05 -8.12
CA ASN A 87 13.36 -18.26 -8.32
C ASN A 87 12.44 -18.22 -9.55
N TYR A 88 12.52 -17.19 -10.40
CA TYR A 88 11.56 -16.94 -11.48
C TYR A 88 11.41 -18.10 -12.50
N ARG A 89 12.47 -18.90 -12.69
CA ARG A 89 12.47 -20.06 -13.60
C ARG A 89 11.65 -21.25 -13.08
N HIS A 90 11.41 -21.29 -11.77
CA HIS A 90 10.70 -22.38 -11.09
C HIS A 90 9.28 -21.97 -10.68
N MET A 91 8.85 -20.76 -11.05
CA MET A 91 7.52 -20.25 -10.70
C MET A 91 6.40 -21.02 -11.42
N PRO A 92 5.45 -21.62 -10.69
CA PRO A 92 4.26 -22.18 -11.30
C PRO A 92 3.39 -21.08 -11.92
N LEU A 93 2.48 -21.46 -12.81
CA LEU A 93 1.56 -20.51 -13.45
C LEU A 93 0.68 -19.76 -12.43
N SER A 94 0.33 -20.39 -11.30
CA SER A 94 -0.41 -19.76 -10.19
C SER A 94 0.36 -18.56 -9.62
N ALA A 95 1.65 -18.72 -9.34
CA ALA A 95 2.52 -17.66 -8.83
C ALA A 95 2.58 -16.46 -9.78
N TRP A 96 2.67 -16.71 -11.10
CA TRP A 96 2.61 -15.64 -12.10
C TRP A 96 1.27 -14.89 -12.08
N GLY A 97 0.15 -15.62 -11.95
CA GLY A 97 -1.18 -15.02 -11.83
C GLY A 97 -1.30 -14.11 -10.60
N ILE A 98 -0.82 -14.58 -9.44
CA ILE A 98 -0.82 -13.79 -8.20
C ILE A 98 0.07 -12.55 -8.34
N LEU A 99 1.27 -12.70 -8.91
CA LEU A 99 2.21 -11.59 -9.12
C LEU A 99 1.61 -10.51 -10.02
N VAL A 100 1.03 -10.89 -11.16
CA VAL A 100 0.35 -9.95 -12.07
C VAL A 100 -0.80 -9.25 -11.34
N GLY A 101 -1.57 -9.98 -10.53
CA GLY A 101 -2.62 -9.42 -9.68
C GLY A 101 -2.10 -8.36 -8.70
N ILE A 102 -1.01 -8.65 -7.99
CA ILE A 102 -0.37 -7.70 -7.06
C ILE A 102 0.13 -6.45 -7.81
N VAL A 103 0.78 -6.63 -8.97
CA VAL A 103 1.27 -5.50 -9.78
C VAL A 103 0.12 -4.63 -10.27
N ALA A 104 -0.95 -5.23 -10.79
CA ALA A 104 -2.15 -4.51 -11.20
C ALA A 104 -2.78 -3.77 -10.02
N TRP A 105 -2.82 -4.38 -8.84
CA TRP A 105 -3.34 -3.76 -7.62
C TRP A 105 -2.52 -2.53 -7.21
N LEU A 106 -1.19 -2.64 -7.16
CA LEU A 106 -0.30 -1.51 -6.89
C LEU A 106 -0.48 -0.38 -7.93
N ALA A 107 -0.68 -0.73 -9.19
CA ALA A 107 -0.97 0.24 -10.24
C ALA A 107 -2.31 0.97 -10.00
N ILE A 108 -3.38 0.26 -9.61
CA ILE A 108 -4.67 0.87 -9.24
C ILE A 108 -4.51 1.84 -8.06
N GLY A 109 -3.58 1.56 -7.15
CA GLY A 109 -3.24 2.43 -6.02
C GLY A 109 -2.83 3.87 -6.40
N TRP A 110 -2.35 4.08 -7.62
CA TRP A 110 -2.08 5.44 -8.11
C TRP A 110 -3.34 6.30 -8.24
N PHE A 111 -4.50 5.68 -8.45
CA PHE A 111 -5.77 6.35 -8.72
C PHE A 111 -6.73 6.30 -7.54
N GLU A 112 -6.67 5.25 -6.72
CA GLU A 112 -7.60 5.03 -5.63
C GLU A 112 -6.92 4.68 -4.30
N PHE A 113 -7.52 5.13 -3.20
CA PHE A 113 -6.96 4.98 -1.85
C PHE A 113 -7.48 3.75 -1.09
N PHE A 114 -8.53 3.10 -1.60
CA PHE A 114 -9.31 2.11 -0.84
C PHE A 114 -8.47 0.97 -0.28
N TRP A 115 -7.49 0.46 -1.04
CA TRP A 115 -6.73 -0.71 -0.61
C TRP A 115 -5.82 -0.46 0.59
N TRP A 116 -5.42 0.79 0.80
CA TRP A 116 -4.67 1.20 1.98
C TRP A 116 -5.59 1.58 3.13
N ALA A 117 -6.71 2.24 2.87
CA ALA A 117 -7.59 2.70 3.95
C ALA A 117 -8.42 1.57 4.58
N LEU A 118 -8.70 0.50 3.85
CA LEU A 118 -9.58 -0.58 4.31
C LEU A 118 -8.78 -1.81 4.72
N MET A 119 -8.88 -2.19 5.99
CA MET A 119 -8.17 -3.33 6.59
C MET A 119 -8.37 -4.66 5.83
N PRO A 120 -9.57 -5.01 5.30
CA PRO A 120 -9.73 -6.24 4.52
C PRO A 120 -8.81 -6.31 3.29
N TYR A 121 -8.58 -5.17 2.63
CA TYR A 121 -7.70 -5.11 1.46
C TYR A 121 -6.23 -5.22 1.84
N GLN A 122 -5.82 -4.67 3.00
CA GLN A 122 -4.47 -4.86 3.52
C GLN A 122 -4.20 -6.34 3.84
N ILE A 123 -5.16 -7.01 4.51
CA ILE A 123 -5.06 -8.45 4.83
C ILE A 123 -4.94 -9.26 3.54
N LEU A 124 -5.80 -8.98 2.56
CA LEU A 124 -5.77 -9.67 1.28
C LEU A 124 -4.44 -9.43 0.53
N PHE A 125 -3.91 -8.20 0.53
CA PHE A 125 -2.62 -7.88 -0.07
C PHE A 125 -1.48 -8.69 0.56
N TRP A 126 -1.39 -8.71 1.89
CA TRP A 126 -0.38 -9.50 2.59
C TRP A 126 -0.58 -11.01 2.42
N GLY A 127 -1.83 -11.47 2.35
CA GLY A 127 -2.18 -12.85 2.04
C GLY A 127 -1.73 -13.28 0.65
N CYS A 128 -1.89 -12.41 -0.37
CA CYS A 128 -1.39 -12.67 -1.72
C CYS A 128 0.14 -12.75 -1.75
N ILE A 129 0.85 -11.88 -1.01
CA ILE A 129 2.32 -11.97 -0.90
C ILE A 129 2.72 -13.30 -0.23
N ALA A 130 2.06 -13.69 0.86
CA ALA A 130 2.35 -14.94 1.55
C ALA A 130 2.10 -16.17 0.65
N ALA A 131 0.97 -16.20 -0.06
CA ALA A 131 0.64 -17.25 -1.01
C ALA A 131 1.64 -17.31 -2.18
N LEU A 132 2.05 -16.15 -2.72
CA LEU A 132 3.07 -16.06 -3.74
C LEU A 132 4.41 -16.62 -3.25
N MET A 133 4.81 -16.31 -2.02
CA MET A 133 6.05 -16.83 -1.45
C MET A 133 5.97 -18.34 -1.23
N TYR A 134 4.84 -18.84 -0.75
CA TYR A 134 4.60 -20.27 -0.54
C TYR A 134 4.71 -21.08 -1.84
N ASP A 135 4.04 -20.64 -2.91
CA ASP A 135 4.06 -21.32 -4.23
C ASP A 135 5.44 -21.37 -4.88
N VAL A 136 6.36 -20.49 -4.48
CA VAL A 136 7.71 -20.37 -5.06
C VAL A 136 8.76 -21.11 -4.23
N LEU A 137 8.44 -21.50 -2.99
CA LEU A 137 9.36 -22.29 -2.18
C LEU A 137 9.53 -23.67 -2.82
N PRO A 138 10.77 -24.21 -2.88
CA PRO A 138 10.97 -25.57 -3.34
C PRO A 138 10.23 -26.53 -2.40
N ASN A 139 9.33 -27.36 -2.94
CA ASN A 139 8.76 -28.47 -2.20
C ASN A 139 9.90 -29.45 -1.89
N THR A 140 10.30 -29.55 -0.63
CA THR A 140 11.30 -30.55 -0.19
C THR A 140 10.81 -31.99 -0.39
N GLU A 141 9.51 -32.19 -0.60
CA GLU A 141 8.91 -33.49 -0.87
C GLU A 141 9.15 -33.99 -2.30
N ASP A 142 9.45 -33.10 -3.25
CA ASP A 142 9.72 -33.44 -4.65
C ASP A 142 11.20 -33.76 -4.90
N ASP A 143 12.05 -33.81 -3.87
CA ASP A 143 13.45 -34.27 -3.98
C ASP A 143 13.53 -35.80 -3.84
N PRO A 144 13.66 -36.55 -4.95
CA PRO A 144 13.72 -38.01 -4.91
C PRO A 144 14.93 -38.55 -4.12
N LEU A 145 15.90 -37.69 -3.76
CA LEU A 145 17.07 -38.07 -2.96
C LEU A 145 16.80 -38.02 -1.45
N ALA A 146 15.76 -37.31 -0.99
CA ALA A 146 15.47 -37.13 0.44
C ALA A 146 14.87 -38.37 1.13
N THR A 147 14.43 -39.39 0.39
CA THR A 147 13.83 -40.62 0.94
C THR A 147 14.81 -41.79 1.09
N SER A 148 16.10 -41.57 0.81
CA SER A 148 17.11 -42.64 0.76
C SER A 148 18.07 -42.70 1.96
N SER A 149 17.87 -41.88 3.00
CA SER A 149 18.71 -41.83 4.20
C SER A 149 18.00 -42.31 5.46
#